data_AF-A0A7S3Y1R8-F1
#
_entry.id   AF-A0A7S3Y1R8-F1
#
_cell.length_a   1.000
_cell.length_b   1.000
_cell.length_c   1.000
_cell.angle_alpha   90.00
_cell.angle_beta   90.00
_cell.angle_gamma   90.00
#
_symmetry.space_group_name_H-M   'P 1'
#
loop_
_entity.id
_entity.type
_entity.pdbx_description
1 polymer ?
#
loop_
_entity_poly.entity_id
_entity_poly.type
_entity_poly.pdbx_seq_one_letter_code
_entity_poly.pdbx_strand_id
1 'polypeptide(L)'
;MEAADQEHLNSFEDLEIAPSAEVKDKDAEEAPADEAISALRDNIKNKGKNSYYYAHENTSNAPAWDGQPQPRLLGKETSENASCILKPITNYAWGDEAKKIKIYIPLDGIGDHPDGKINLTWAEKSFSLLIESFDGKDHGLNISELQNSITKAAVRKKADKLVLTLTKEDEVTWHHLKKND
;
A
#
# COMPACT_ATOMS: atom_id res chain seq x y z
N MET A 1 42.59 14.02 -60.58
CA MET A 1 42.79 14.28 -59.15
C MET A 1 41.54 14.94 -58.64
N GLU A 2 40.85 14.50 -57.62
CA GLU A 2 40.88 13.29 -56.80
C GLU A 2 39.58 13.39 -55.97
N ALA A 3 39.08 12.25 -55.50
CA ALA A 3 37.81 12.09 -54.82
C ALA A 3 37.66 12.94 -53.53
N ALA A 4 36.43 13.25 -53.10
CA ALA A 4 35.67 12.46 -52.12
C ALA A 4 34.55 13.29 -51.43
N ASP A 5 33.62 12.53 -50.83
CA ASP A 5 32.73 12.86 -49.71
C ASP A 5 31.28 13.37 -49.94
N GLN A 6 30.38 12.38 -50.04
CA GLN A 6 29.36 11.98 -49.04
C GLN A 6 28.37 13.03 -48.46
N GLU A 7 27.05 12.75 -48.53
CA GLU A 7 26.12 12.56 -47.37
C GLU A 7 24.63 12.91 -47.67
N HIS A 8 23.75 12.14 -46.99
CA HIS A 8 22.38 12.46 -46.54
C HIS A 8 21.23 12.56 -47.59
N LEU A 9 20.36 11.54 -47.70
CA LEU A 9 19.26 11.08 -46.80
C LEU A 9 17.90 11.77 -47.04
N ASN A 10 16.92 10.92 -47.35
CA ASN A 10 15.49 11.01 -47.04
C ASN A 10 14.62 12.01 -47.83
N SER A 11 14.10 11.55 -48.97
CA SER A 11 12.76 11.94 -49.42
C SER A 11 11.82 10.75 -49.28
N PHE A 12 11.06 10.83 -48.21
CA PHE A 12 10.00 9.94 -47.78
C PHE A 12 8.72 10.30 -48.55
N GLU A 13 8.09 9.28 -49.12
CA GLU A 13 6.66 9.13 -49.43
C GLU A 13 5.90 10.28 -50.11
N ASP A 14 5.58 10.05 -51.40
CA ASP A 14 4.28 10.44 -51.94
C ASP A 14 3.36 9.19 -51.91
N LEU A 15 2.29 9.33 -51.15
CA LEU A 15 1.18 8.40 -51.02
C LEU A 15 0.32 8.45 -52.29
N GLU A 16 -0.02 7.29 -52.87
CA GLU A 16 -1.35 7.15 -53.49
C GLU A 16 -2.02 5.83 -53.11
N ILE A 17 -3.24 6.00 -52.64
CA ILE A 17 -4.17 4.99 -52.13
C ILE A 17 -5.21 4.69 -53.21
N ALA A 18 -5.47 3.38 -53.39
CA ALA A 18 -6.69 2.73 -53.91
C ALA A 18 -6.97 2.85 -55.43
N PRO A 19 -7.92 2.08 -56.04
CA PRO A 19 -8.93 1.19 -55.43
C PRO A 19 -9.21 -0.18 -56.13
N SER A 20 -9.76 -1.10 -55.35
CA SER A 20 -10.98 -1.90 -55.60
C SER A 20 -11.33 -2.42 -57.01
N ALA A 21 -11.47 -3.74 -57.17
CA ALA A 21 -12.36 -4.50 -58.09
C ALA A 21 -11.74 -5.91 -58.32
N GLU A 22 -12.40 -7.06 -58.48
CA GLU A 22 -13.77 -7.54 -58.52
C GLU A 22 -13.69 -9.09 -58.56
N VAL A 23 -14.83 -9.74 -58.36
CA VAL A 23 -15.13 -11.16 -58.05
C VAL A 23 -14.99 -12.12 -59.25
N LYS A 24 -14.63 -13.42 -59.04
CA LYS A 24 -15.40 -14.66 -59.43
C LYS A 24 -14.57 -15.95 -59.68
N ASP A 25 -14.81 -16.93 -58.80
CA ASP A 25 -15.00 -18.39 -58.92
C ASP A 25 -14.47 -19.21 -60.12
N LYS A 26 -13.81 -20.37 -59.81
CA LYS A 26 -14.18 -21.73 -60.30
C LYS A 26 -13.23 -22.85 -59.82
N ASP A 27 -13.82 -23.99 -59.44
CA ASP A 27 -13.27 -25.19 -58.80
C ASP A 27 -12.43 -26.17 -59.68
N ALA A 28 -11.55 -26.94 -58.97
CA ALA A 28 -11.02 -28.32 -59.21
C ALA A 28 -10.15 -28.63 -60.46
N GLU A 29 -9.06 -29.42 -60.47
CA GLU A 29 -8.29 -30.25 -59.51
C GLU A 29 -7.06 -30.85 -60.26
N GLU A 30 -5.84 -30.83 -59.70
CA GLU A 30 -4.77 -31.89 -59.84
C GLU A 30 -3.47 -31.49 -59.08
N ALA A 31 -3.00 -32.33 -58.15
CA ALA A 31 -1.72 -32.22 -57.41
C ALA A 31 -0.53 -32.70 -58.28
N PRO A 32 0.78 -32.56 -57.92
CA PRO A 32 1.37 -32.21 -56.63
C PRO A 32 2.57 -31.24 -56.77
N ALA A 33 2.39 -29.96 -56.47
CA ALA A 33 3.54 -29.12 -56.16
C ALA A 33 3.81 -29.31 -54.68
N ASP A 34 5.02 -29.71 -54.29
CA ASP A 34 5.51 -29.57 -52.93
C ASP A 34 5.17 -28.16 -52.48
N GLU A 35 4.06 -28.02 -51.75
CA GLU A 35 3.54 -26.72 -51.35
C GLU A 35 4.68 -26.11 -50.59
N ALA A 36 5.29 -25.07 -51.14
CA ALA A 36 6.26 -24.27 -50.43
C ALA A 36 5.51 -23.79 -49.19
N ILE A 37 5.62 -24.55 -48.10
CA ILE A 37 4.87 -24.34 -46.89
C ILE A 37 5.28 -22.94 -46.52
N SER A 38 4.33 -22.00 -46.62
CA SER A 38 4.62 -20.58 -46.40
C SER A 38 5.50 -20.49 -45.18
N ALA A 39 6.63 -19.77 -45.26
CA ALA A 39 7.63 -19.73 -44.20
C ALA A 39 7.00 -19.50 -42.81
N LEU A 40 5.83 -18.83 -42.78
CA LEU A 40 4.94 -18.70 -41.64
C LEU A 40 4.38 -20.04 -41.10
N ARG A 41 3.75 -20.86 -41.94
CA ARG A 41 3.18 -22.17 -41.57
C ARG A 41 4.25 -23.15 -41.10
N ASP A 42 5.42 -23.16 -41.72
CA ASP A 42 6.54 -24.01 -41.27
C ASP A 42 7.10 -23.56 -39.93
N ASN A 43 7.21 -22.25 -39.71
CA ASN A 43 7.66 -21.72 -38.43
C ASN A 43 6.67 -22.01 -37.30
N ILE A 44 5.36 -21.96 -37.58
CA ILE A 44 4.30 -22.32 -36.64
C ILE A 44 4.33 -23.82 -36.33
N LYS A 45 4.51 -24.69 -37.33
CA LYS A 45 4.63 -26.14 -37.12
C LYS A 45 5.88 -26.49 -36.30
N ASN A 46 7.03 -25.88 -36.60
CA ASN A 46 8.29 -26.20 -35.95
C ASN A 46 8.43 -25.59 -34.55
N LYS A 47 7.97 -24.36 -34.33
CA LYS A 47 8.12 -23.66 -33.04
C LYS A 47 6.86 -23.70 -32.18
N GLY A 48 5.72 -24.11 -32.73
CA GLY A 48 4.46 -24.31 -32.01
C GLY A 48 4.10 -23.12 -31.13
N LYS A 49 3.90 -23.36 -29.84
CA LYS A 49 3.52 -22.35 -28.84
C LYS A 49 4.61 -21.31 -28.54
N ASN A 50 5.85 -21.52 -29.01
CA ASN A 50 6.95 -20.57 -28.86
C ASN A 50 7.18 -19.74 -30.13
N SER A 51 6.33 -19.84 -31.16
CA SER A 51 6.44 -18.95 -32.32
C SER A 51 6.15 -17.51 -31.90
N TYR A 52 6.88 -16.58 -32.50
CA TYR A 52 6.79 -15.13 -32.24
C TYR A 52 5.34 -14.61 -32.28
N TYR A 53 4.50 -15.17 -33.16
CA TYR A 53 3.09 -14.81 -33.29
C TYR A 53 2.22 -15.17 -32.08
N TYR A 54 2.57 -16.22 -31.32
CA TYR A 54 1.81 -16.64 -30.13
C TYR A 54 2.20 -15.88 -28.86
N ALA A 55 3.36 -15.20 -28.85
CA ALA A 55 3.73 -14.33 -27.74
C ALA A 55 2.81 -13.10 -27.59
N HIS A 56 1.99 -12.83 -28.61
CA HIS A 56 0.96 -11.79 -28.60
C HIS A 56 -0.46 -12.35 -28.39
N GLU A 57 -0.63 -13.67 -28.20
CA GLU A 57 -1.91 -14.31 -27.88
C GLU A 57 -2.20 -14.30 -26.36
N ASN A 58 -1.63 -13.34 -25.62
CA ASN A 58 -2.03 -13.12 -24.24
C ASN A 58 -3.36 -12.34 -24.25
N THR A 59 -4.48 -13.06 -24.13
CA THR A 59 -5.75 -12.47 -23.70
C THR A 59 -5.63 -12.10 -22.23
N SER A 60 -4.92 -11.01 -21.95
CA SER A 60 -4.87 -10.41 -20.62
C SER A 60 -6.31 -10.23 -20.13
N ASN A 61 -6.62 -10.70 -18.91
CA ASN A 61 -7.88 -10.42 -18.21
C ASN A 61 -7.97 -8.94 -17.77
N ALA A 62 -7.48 -8.05 -18.62
CA ALA A 62 -7.59 -6.62 -18.47
C ALA A 62 -8.99 -6.20 -18.98
N PRO A 63 -9.60 -5.19 -18.35
CA PRO A 63 -10.81 -4.60 -18.91
C PRO A 63 -10.53 -4.06 -20.32
N ALA A 64 -11.48 -4.25 -21.22
CA ALA A 64 -11.41 -3.68 -22.56
C ALA A 64 -11.22 -2.16 -22.46
N TRP A 65 -10.31 -1.61 -23.27
CA TRP A 65 -10.06 -0.17 -23.28
C TRP A 65 -11.31 0.60 -23.73
N ASP A 66 -11.78 1.52 -22.90
CA ASP A 66 -13.00 2.31 -23.15
C ASP A 66 -12.81 3.46 -24.16
N GLY A 67 -11.64 3.59 -24.80
CA GLY A 67 -11.34 4.63 -25.80
C GLY A 67 -11.13 6.04 -25.23
N GLN A 68 -11.23 6.23 -23.90
CA GLN A 68 -11.05 7.51 -23.23
C GLN A 68 -9.65 7.60 -22.61
N PRO A 69 -8.89 8.71 -22.81
CA PRO A 69 -7.55 8.89 -22.23
C PRO A 69 -7.58 9.28 -20.74
N GLN A 70 -8.74 9.16 -20.08
CA GLN A 70 -8.93 9.62 -18.70
C GLN A 70 -8.71 8.48 -17.70
N PRO A 71 -8.05 8.73 -16.56
CA PRO A 71 -7.87 7.72 -15.51
C PRO A 71 -9.23 7.35 -14.90
N ARG A 72 -9.58 6.06 -14.93
CA ARG A 72 -10.85 5.54 -14.38
C ARG A 72 -10.64 5.01 -12.96
N LEU A 73 -11.53 5.40 -12.05
CA LEU A 73 -11.57 4.84 -10.69
C LEU A 73 -12.06 3.39 -10.76
N LEU A 74 -11.15 2.43 -10.53
CA LEU A 74 -11.41 0.99 -10.69
C LEU A 74 -12.18 0.39 -9.49
N GLY A 75 -12.16 1.07 -8.34
CA GLY A 75 -12.90 0.67 -7.15
C GLY A 75 -12.77 1.72 -6.05
N LYS A 76 -13.72 1.69 -5.11
CA LYS A 76 -13.58 2.34 -3.81
C LYS A 76 -13.43 1.23 -2.80
N GLU A 77 -12.20 0.92 -2.44
CA GLU A 77 -11.96 0.08 -1.28
C GLU A 77 -12.20 0.97 -0.06
N THR A 78 -13.27 0.69 0.70
CA THR A 78 -13.46 1.25 2.03
C THR A 78 -12.36 0.68 2.92
N SER A 79 -11.17 1.29 2.85
CA SER A 79 -10.20 1.18 3.92
C SER A 79 -10.84 1.85 5.14
N GLU A 80 -11.26 1.05 6.11
CA GLU A 80 -11.70 1.53 7.43
C GLU A 80 -10.54 2.13 8.24
N ASN A 81 -9.41 2.45 7.62
CA ASN A 81 -8.49 3.43 8.18
C ASN A 81 -9.10 4.82 7.98
N ALA A 82 -10.14 5.10 8.76
CA ALA A 82 -10.48 6.47 9.08
C ALA A 82 -9.17 7.15 9.46
N SER A 83 -8.84 8.22 8.75
CA SER A 83 -7.77 9.14 9.14
C SER A 83 -8.21 9.81 10.43
N CYS A 84 -8.16 9.06 11.52
CA CYS A 84 -8.59 9.55 12.78
C CYS A 84 -7.56 10.58 13.21
N ILE A 85 -8.05 11.79 13.45
CA ILE A 85 -7.24 12.89 13.92
C ILE A 85 -6.76 12.49 15.32
N LEU A 86 -5.55 11.92 15.38
CA LEU A 86 -4.90 11.50 16.61
C LEU A 86 -4.46 12.76 17.37
N LYS A 87 -5.18 13.07 18.45
CA LYS A 87 -4.84 14.14 19.37
C LYS A 87 -3.89 13.59 20.44
N PRO A 88 -2.61 14.05 20.46
CA PRO A 88 -1.69 13.64 21.49
C PRO A 88 -2.13 14.19 22.85
N ILE A 89 -2.11 13.34 23.87
CA ILE A 89 -2.41 13.72 25.25
C ILE A 89 -1.17 14.40 25.82
N THR A 90 -1.18 15.72 25.90
CA THR A 90 -0.09 16.52 26.48
C THR A 90 -0.26 16.78 27.97
N ASN A 91 -1.51 16.79 28.45
CA ASN A 91 -1.82 17.03 29.85
C ASN A 91 -1.97 15.70 30.58
N TYR A 92 -0.97 15.36 31.38
CA TYR A 92 -1.01 14.24 32.32
C TYR A 92 -0.21 14.61 33.57
N ALA A 93 -0.59 14.01 34.69
CA ALA A 93 0.16 14.07 35.93
C ALA A 93 0.69 12.67 36.25
N TRP A 94 1.83 12.57 36.91
CA TRP A 94 2.33 11.29 37.39
C TRP A 94 2.80 11.43 38.83
N GLY A 95 2.75 10.32 39.57
CA GLY A 95 3.27 10.21 40.91
C GLY A 95 4.02 8.91 41.07
N ASP A 96 5.17 8.99 41.72
CA ASP A 96 5.92 7.79 42.09
C ASP A 96 5.40 7.22 43.41
N GLU A 97 5.41 5.91 43.47
CA GLU A 97 5.27 5.10 44.68
C GLU A 97 6.52 4.20 44.72
N ALA A 98 6.87 3.64 45.88
CA ALA A 98 8.13 2.88 46.01
C ALA A 98 8.30 1.83 44.89
N LYS A 99 7.27 0.99 44.68
CA LYS A 99 7.28 -0.12 43.69
C LYS A 99 6.49 0.16 42.42
N LYS A 100 5.73 1.24 42.37
CA LYS A 100 4.73 1.49 41.33
C LYS A 100 4.75 2.95 40.92
N ILE A 101 4.23 3.25 39.75
CA ILE A 101 4.10 4.61 39.22
C ILE A 101 2.68 4.75 38.76
N LYS A 102 2.02 5.84 39.17
CA LYS A 102 0.64 6.13 38.79
C LYS A 102 0.64 7.34 37.88
N ILE A 103 0.18 7.17 36.65
CA ILE A 103 -0.04 8.27 35.70
C ILE A 103 -1.54 8.53 35.67
N TYR A 104 -1.89 9.77 35.93
CA TYR A 104 -3.24 10.31 35.94
C TYR A 104 -3.45 11.13 34.68
N ILE A 105 -4.40 10.70 33.85
CA ILE A 105 -4.76 11.39 32.62
C ILE A 105 -6.19 11.93 32.81
N PRO A 106 -6.37 13.25 32.97
CA PRO A 106 -7.70 13.85 33.06
C PRO A 106 -8.40 13.75 31.70
N LEU A 107 -9.51 13.01 31.65
CA LEU A 107 -10.34 12.81 30.47
C LEU A 107 -11.80 12.77 30.92
N ASP A 108 -12.48 13.90 30.84
CA ASP A 108 -13.89 14.04 31.23
C ASP A 108 -14.79 13.12 30.39
N GLY A 109 -15.55 12.24 31.03
CA GLY A 109 -16.47 11.33 30.33
C GLY A 109 -15.85 10.03 29.83
N ILE A 110 -14.60 9.70 30.18
CA ILE A 110 -13.98 8.41 29.84
C ILE A 110 -14.66 7.21 30.51
N GLY A 111 -15.42 7.43 31.60
CA GLY A 111 -16.15 6.36 32.29
C GLY A 111 -17.24 5.70 31.46
N ASP A 112 -17.90 6.45 30.57
CA ASP A 112 -18.92 5.95 29.66
C ASP A 112 -18.33 5.16 28.48
N HIS A 113 -17.02 5.37 28.23
CA HIS A 113 -16.32 4.77 27.12
C HIS A 113 -16.06 3.26 27.36
N PRO A 114 -16.29 2.40 26.34
CA PRO A 114 -16.04 0.97 26.45
C PRO A 114 -14.55 0.66 26.61
N ASP A 115 -14.21 -0.27 27.50
CA ASP A 115 -12.82 -0.69 27.75
C ASP A 115 -12.16 -1.29 26.50
N GLY A 116 -12.94 -1.87 25.60
CA GLY A 116 -12.45 -2.47 24.36
C GLY A 116 -11.86 -1.48 23.36
N LYS A 117 -12.12 -0.17 23.52
CA LYS A 117 -11.53 0.89 22.69
C LYS A 117 -10.30 1.55 23.32
N ILE A 118 -9.87 1.04 24.48
CA ILE A 118 -8.68 1.50 25.19
C ILE A 118 -7.59 0.45 24.99
N ASN A 119 -6.71 0.70 24.04
CA ASN A 119 -5.56 -0.16 23.77
C ASN A 119 -4.36 0.33 24.58
N LEU A 120 -3.83 -0.53 25.44
CA LEU A 120 -2.60 -0.30 26.18
C LEU A 120 -1.54 -1.30 25.72
N THR A 121 -0.51 -0.78 25.07
CA THR A 121 0.69 -1.53 24.70
C THR A 121 1.84 -1.01 25.56
N TRP A 122 2.58 -1.92 26.20
CA TRP A 122 3.72 -1.56 27.03
C TRP A 122 4.91 -2.43 26.64
N ALA A 123 6.10 -1.87 26.82
CA ALA A 123 7.38 -2.52 26.65
C ALA A 123 8.24 -2.27 27.88
N GLU A 124 9.48 -2.77 27.87
CA GLU A 124 10.39 -2.68 29.02
C GLU A 124 10.61 -1.22 29.46
N LYS A 125 10.84 -0.30 28.52
CA LYS A 125 11.13 1.12 28.79
C LYS A 125 10.21 2.09 28.06
N SER A 126 9.09 1.62 27.55
CA SER A 126 8.13 2.46 26.82
C SER A 126 6.71 1.99 27.03
N PHE A 127 5.75 2.89 26.82
CA PHE A 127 4.35 2.51 26.74
C PHE A 127 3.58 3.42 25.79
N SER A 128 2.55 2.87 25.16
CA SER A 128 1.60 3.56 24.32
C SER A 128 0.17 3.22 24.75
N LEU A 129 -0.59 4.27 25.03
CA LEU A 129 -2.01 4.22 25.31
C LEU A 129 -2.74 4.86 24.14
N LEU A 130 -3.68 4.14 23.55
CA LEU A 130 -4.51 4.59 22.45
C LEU A 130 -5.97 4.45 22.84
N ILE A 131 -6.73 5.54 22.70
CA ILE A 131 -8.15 5.62 23.02
C ILE A 131 -8.87 5.98 21.71
N GLU A 132 -9.68 5.07 21.21
CA GLU A 132 -10.37 5.23 19.93
C GLU A 132 -11.71 5.97 20.11
N SER A 133 -12.06 6.86 19.18
CA SER A 133 -13.40 7.49 19.10
C SER A 133 -13.83 8.28 20.36
N PHE A 134 -12.90 8.92 21.07
CA PHE A 134 -13.24 9.79 22.20
C PHE A 134 -13.45 11.23 21.72
N ASP A 135 -14.65 11.80 21.87
CA ASP A 135 -15.02 13.12 21.32
C ASP A 135 -14.86 13.21 19.78
N GLY A 136 -15.06 12.09 19.08
CA GLY A 136 -14.88 12.00 17.63
C GLY A 136 -13.42 12.05 17.16
N LYS A 137 -12.45 11.92 18.08
CA LYS A 137 -11.01 11.91 17.79
C LYS A 137 -10.33 10.78 18.56
N ASP A 138 -9.26 10.25 18.01
CA ASP A 138 -8.44 9.30 18.74
C ASP A 138 -7.48 10.06 19.64
N HIS A 139 -7.37 9.64 20.88
CA HIS A 139 -6.46 10.25 21.84
C HIS A 139 -5.34 9.26 22.14
N GLY A 140 -4.10 9.71 21.96
CA GLY A 140 -2.92 8.87 22.13
C GLY A 140 -1.95 9.46 23.14
N LEU A 141 -1.45 8.64 24.06
CA LEU A 141 -0.28 8.97 24.88
C LEU A 141 0.82 7.95 24.59
N ASN A 142 1.94 8.40 24.04
CA ASN A 142 3.10 7.57 23.81
C ASN A 142 4.31 8.14 24.57
N ILE A 143 5.00 7.28 25.32
CA ILE A 143 6.26 7.61 26.00
C ILE A 143 7.30 6.58 25.58
N SER A 144 8.24 7.02 24.75
CA SER A 144 9.27 6.15 24.15
C SER A 144 10.41 5.78 25.10
N GLU A 145 10.77 6.66 26.04
CA GLU A 145 11.91 6.46 26.95
C GLU A 145 11.52 6.77 28.39
N LEU A 146 11.23 5.71 29.13
CA LEU A 146 11.06 5.73 30.58
C LEU A 146 12.43 5.72 31.27
N GLN A 147 12.46 6.24 32.50
CA GLN A 147 13.70 6.30 33.28
C GLN A 147 14.26 4.91 33.61
N ASN A 148 13.39 3.95 33.93
CA ASN A 148 13.76 2.56 34.24
C ASN A 148 12.79 1.55 33.62
N SER A 149 13.19 0.28 33.67
CA SER A 149 12.43 -0.85 33.19
C SER A 149 11.17 -1.12 34.04
N ILE A 150 10.10 -1.52 33.37
CA ILE A 150 8.81 -1.89 33.98
C ILE A 150 8.50 -3.36 33.73
N THR A 151 7.97 -4.05 34.75
CA THR A 151 7.59 -5.47 34.66
C THR A 151 6.12 -5.65 34.28
N LYS A 152 5.26 -4.71 34.69
CA LYS A 152 3.81 -4.83 34.51
C LYS A 152 3.14 -3.48 34.38
N ALA A 153 2.27 -3.33 33.39
CA ALA A 153 1.37 -2.19 33.26
C ALA A 153 -0.09 -2.61 33.48
N ALA A 154 -0.86 -1.77 34.18
CA ALA A 154 -2.29 -1.96 34.38
C ALA A 154 -3.01 -0.63 34.20
N VAL A 155 -4.09 -0.62 33.42
CA VAL A 155 -4.96 0.54 33.26
C VAL A 155 -6.21 0.41 34.13
N ARG A 156 -6.61 1.50 34.79
CA ARG A 156 -7.88 1.61 35.52
C ARG A 156 -8.62 2.84 35.01
N LYS A 157 -9.81 2.64 34.46
CA LYS A 157 -10.72 3.75 34.13
C LYS A 157 -11.49 4.23 35.36
N LYS A 158 -11.69 5.54 35.44
CA LYS A 158 -12.65 6.21 36.32
C LYS A 158 -13.52 7.14 35.47
N ALA A 159 -14.57 7.71 36.05
CA ALA A 159 -15.52 8.58 35.34
C ALA A 159 -14.84 9.72 34.55
N ASP A 160 -13.93 10.45 35.20
CA ASP A 160 -13.29 11.66 34.63
C ASP A 160 -11.78 11.52 34.44
N LYS A 161 -11.20 10.36 34.73
CA LYS A 161 -9.76 10.15 34.66
C LYS A 161 -9.38 8.71 34.39
N LEU A 162 -8.30 8.56 33.63
CA LEU A 162 -7.65 7.28 33.39
C LEU A 162 -6.41 7.19 34.27
N VAL A 163 -6.28 6.09 35.02
CA VAL A 163 -5.16 5.84 35.92
C VAL A 163 -4.34 4.69 35.37
N LEU A 164 -3.17 4.99 34.82
CA LEU A 164 -2.18 3.99 34.45
C LEU A 164 -1.34 3.65 35.67
N THR A 165 -1.22 2.38 36.02
CA THR A 165 -0.32 1.89 37.06
C THR A 165 0.78 1.06 36.42
N LEU A 166 2.00 1.55 36.47
CA LEU A 166 3.20 0.84 36.04
C LEU A 166 3.89 0.25 37.27
N THR A 167 4.33 -1.00 37.20
CA THR A 167 5.12 -1.65 38.25
C THR A 167 6.57 -1.63 37.80
N LYS A 168 7.43 -1.03 38.61
CA LYS A 168 8.86 -0.93 38.34
C LYS A 168 9.50 -2.32 38.50
N GLU A 169 10.51 -2.61 37.71
CA GLU A 169 11.35 -3.79 37.92
C GLU A 169 12.31 -3.56 39.11
N ASP A 170 12.98 -2.41 39.11
CA ASP A 170 13.87 -2.01 40.19
C ASP A 170 13.19 -1.08 41.20
N GLU A 171 13.53 -1.23 42.49
CA GLU A 171 13.08 -0.35 43.59
C GLU A 171 13.77 1.03 43.57
N VAL A 172 13.84 1.66 42.40
CA VAL A 172 14.48 2.96 42.20
C VAL A 172 13.45 4.09 42.21
N THR A 173 13.79 5.20 42.87
CA THR A 173 13.00 6.43 42.86
C THR A 173 13.12 7.13 41.51
N TRP A 174 11.99 7.45 40.89
CA TRP A 174 11.98 8.16 39.61
C TRP A 174 11.93 9.66 39.87
N HIS A 175 12.96 10.39 39.43
CA HIS A 175 12.98 11.85 39.48
C HIS A 175 12.26 12.49 38.27
N HIS A 176 12.28 11.78 37.15
CA HIS A 176 11.60 12.17 35.92
C HIS A 176 10.87 10.95 35.35
N LEU A 177 9.71 11.17 34.75
CA LEU A 177 8.95 10.10 34.08
C LEU A 177 9.67 9.62 32.82
N LYS A 178 10.22 10.57 32.07
CA LYS A 178 11.00 10.35 30.86
C LYS A 178 12.47 10.63 31.15
N LYS A 179 13.37 9.93 30.45
CA LYS A 179 14.77 10.32 30.40
C LYS A 179 14.84 11.64 29.61
N ASN A 180 15.25 12.72 30.25
CA ASN A 180 15.60 13.94 29.52
C ASN A 180 16.99 13.73 28.92
N ASP A 181 17.11 13.88 27.61
CA ASP A 181 18.40 14.02 26.92
C ASP A 181 19.00 15.41 27.20
#